data_AF-D2EGB3-F1
#
_entry.id   AF-D2EGB3-F1
#
_cell.length_a   1.000
_cell.length_b   1.000
_cell.length_c   1.000
_cell.angle_alpha   90.00
_cell.angle_beta   90.00
_cell.angle_gamma   90.00
#
_symmetry.space_group_name_H-M   'P 1'
#
loop_
_entity.id
_entity.type
_entity.pdbx_description
1 polymer ?
#
loop_
_entity_poly.entity_id
_entity_poly.type
_entity_poly.pdbx_seq_one_letter_code
_entity_poly.pdbx_strand_id
1 'polypeptide(L)'
;MNENGVTMVPLGGYPKEIREKATELYRQGYTKTKIAEILQIGRTTVRRWLRSGTHPYLKPHSIETKQKALELIKSGLSRRQAAEKVGVSYATVVFWAKGLSNKYDNESCKKYPLRLKRKVRRMVIAGMKKREVAGMLNVPYSIICSWTADIHTVNSRLSGASERILAKVVEDGYFMPKHAQLIICRSLRQELGLKLVRVNHNWILYSERDKDKVIKAMLAKLNLNYISTRKMVKLKKLFYAN
;
A
#
# COMPACT_ATOMS: atom_id res chain seq x y z
N MET A 1 -5.90 4.65 54.51
CA MET A 1 -6.20 3.41 53.77
C MET A 1 -7.15 3.79 52.64
N ASN A 2 -6.76 3.56 51.37
CA ASN A 2 -7.68 3.67 50.23
C ASN A 2 -7.82 2.27 49.63
N GLU A 3 -8.99 1.65 49.83
CA GLU A 3 -9.16 0.19 49.81
C GLU A 3 -9.16 -0.49 48.44
N ASN A 4 -8.88 0.22 47.35
CA ASN A 4 -8.45 -0.38 46.07
C ASN A 4 -7.57 0.59 45.26
N GLY A 5 -6.73 1.38 45.95
CA GLY A 5 -6.02 2.56 45.46
C GLY A 5 -5.02 2.32 44.31
N VAL A 6 -5.53 2.09 43.10
CA VAL A 6 -4.74 2.26 41.88
C VAL A 6 -4.62 3.76 41.61
N THR A 7 -3.55 4.36 42.10
CA THR A 7 -3.16 5.72 41.74
C THR A 7 -2.89 5.76 40.23
N MET A 8 -3.81 6.36 39.47
CA MET A 8 -3.56 6.65 38.05
C MET A 8 -2.36 7.58 37.95
N VAL A 9 -1.22 7.04 37.51
CA VAL A 9 -0.04 7.83 37.23
C VAL A 9 -0.32 8.62 35.95
N PRO A 10 -0.25 9.97 35.97
CA PRO A 10 -0.45 10.76 34.77
C PRO A 10 0.54 10.34 33.69
N LEU A 11 0.10 10.32 32.43
CA LEU A 11 0.89 9.95 31.24
C LEU A 11 2.16 10.80 31.02
N GLY A 12 2.45 11.75 31.91
CA GLY A 12 3.59 12.68 31.89
C GLY A 12 4.92 12.14 32.44
N GLY A 13 5.00 10.87 32.87
CA GLY A 13 6.23 10.30 33.41
C GLY A 13 6.48 10.63 34.89
N TYR A 14 7.31 9.83 35.56
CA TYR A 14 7.59 9.99 36.99
C TYR A 14 8.54 11.17 37.27
N PRO A 15 8.38 11.88 38.39
CA PRO A 15 9.33 12.91 38.85
C PRO A 15 10.77 12.39 38.93
N LYS A 16 11.74 13.27 38.62
CA LYS A 16 13.17 12.95 38.60
C LYS A 16 13.67 12.41 39.95
N GLU A 17 13.16 12.96 41.04
CA GLU A 17 13.47 12.59 42.42
C GLU A 17 13.19 11.11 42.72
N ILE A 18 12.08 10.57 42.18
CA ILE A 18 11.69 9.18 42.41
C ILE A 18 12.67 8.22 41.72
N ARG A 19 13.19 8.61 40.55
CA ARG A 19 14.20 7.85 39.83
C ARG A 19 15.57 7.88 40.50
N GLU A 20 15.96 9.02 41.06
CA GLU A 20 17.21 9.17 41.83
C GLU A 20 17.16 8.29 43.09
N LYS A 21 16.03 8.31 43.82
CA LYS A 21 15.78 7.41 44.95
C LYS A 21 15.86 5.93 44.56
N ALA A 22 15.28 5.54 43.41
CA ALA A 22 15.38 4.17 42.92
C ALA A 22 16.83 3.73 42.66
N THR A 23 17.67 4.65 42.17
CA THR A 23 19.09 4.40 41.88
C THR A 23 19.90 4.24 43.17
N GLU A 24 19.62 5.07 44.18
CA GLU A 24 20.27 5.01 45.48
C GLU A 24 19.95 3.71 46.23
N LEU A 25 18.66 3.32 46.28
CA LEU A 25 18.25 2.04 46.85
C LEU A 25 18.91 0.85 46.15
N TYR A 26 19.14 0.93 44.84
CA TYR A 26 19.85 -0.13 44.12
C TYR A 26 21.34 -0.20 44.50
N ARG A 27 22.01 0.94 44.72
CA ARG A 27 23.40 0.98 45.21
C ARG A 27 23.54 0.40 46.61
N GLN A 28 22.52 0.58 47.44
CA GLN A 28 22.42 -0.03 48.78
C GLN A 28 22.14 -1.54 48.77
N GLY A 29 22.03 -2.17 47.58
CA GLY A 29 21.88 -3.62 47.44
C GLY A 29 20.44 -4.13 47.41
N TYR A 30 19.44 -3.26 47.42
CA TYR A 30 18.04 -3.69 47.35
C TYR A 30 17.71 -4.32 45.99
N THR A 31 16.90 -5.39 46.01
CA THR A 31 16.46 -6.04 44.77
C THR A 31 15.44 -5.17 44.03
N LYS A 32 15.41 -5.28 42.69
CA LYS A 32 14.51 -4.48 41.83
C LYS A 32 13.03 -4.61 42.18
N THR A 33 12.63 -5.77 42.70
CA THR A 33 11.25 -6.02 43.17
C THR A 33 10.99 -5.22 44.44
N LYS A 34 11.93 -5.25 45.40
CA LYS A 34 11.80 -4.50 46.66
C LYS A 34 11.79 -2.99 46.44
N ILE A 35 12.58 -2.49 45.49
CA ILE A 35 12.59 -1.08 45.09
C ILE A 35 11.24 -0.66 44.49
N ALA A 36 10.62 -1.54 43.68
CA ALA A 36 9.29 -1.30 43.11
C ALA A 36 8.20 -1.23 44.19
N GLU A 37 8.26 -2.10 45.20
CA GLU A 37 7.37 -2.07 46.36
C GLU A 37 7.55 -0.78 47.19
N ILE A 38 8.79 -0.43 47.53
CA ILE A 38 9.12 0.75 48.35
C ILE A 38 8.62 2.04 47.69
N LEU A 39 8.81 2.17 46.37
CA LEU A 39 8.44 3.38 45.63
C LEU A 39 7.03 3.34 45.04
N GLN A 40 6.30 2.23 45.21
CA GLN A 40 4.99 1.99 44.60
C GLN A 40 4.98 2.20 43.08
N ILE A 41 6.01 1.70 42.40
CA ILE A 41 6.18 1.79 40.94
C ILE A 41 6.17 0.39 40.32
N GLY A 42 5.66 0.29 39.10
CA GLY A 42 5.73 -0.94 38.32
C GLY A 42 7.16 -1.48 38.19
N ARG A 43 7.35 -2.77 38.48
CA ARG A 43 8.64 -3.48 38.41
C ARG A 43 9.33 -3.32 37.06
N THR A 44 8.58 -3.23 35.96
CA THR A 44 9.10 -2.99 34.60
C THR A 44 9.72 -1.60 34.45
N THR A 45 9.16 -0.57 35.08
CA THR A 45 9.70 0.79 35.12
C THR A 45 10.99 0.84 35.93
N VAL A 46 11.01 0.23 37.12
CA VAL A 46 12.22 0.11 37.94
C VAL A 46 13.29 -0.70 37.20
N ARG A 47 12.92 -1.82 36.56
CA ARG A 47 13.83 -2.57 35.69
C ARG A 47 14.34 -1.71 34.54
N ARG A 48 13.51 -0.88 33.91
CA ARG A 48 13.93 0.02 32.84
C ARG A 48 14.90 1.09 33.35
N TRP A 49 14.67 1.66 34.53
CA TRP A 49 15.57 2.64 35.16
C TRP A 49 16.88 2.06 35.65
N LEU A 50 16.87 0.85 36.21
CA LEU A 50 18.05 0.22 36.82
C LEU A 50 18.84 -0.67 35.85
N ARG A 51 18.21 -1.14 34.77
CA ARG A 51 18.95 -1.61 33.57
C ARG A 51 19.80 -0.47 33.00
N SER A 52 19.48 0.77 33.39
CA SER A 52 20.19 1.98 33.05
C SER A 52 20.79 2.70 34.27
N GLY A 53 21.70 2.09 35.03
CA GLY A 53 22.37 2.72 36.18
C GLY A 53 23.19 3.99 35.85
N THR A 54 22.55 5.09 35.42
CA THR A 54 22.87 5.99 34.27
C THR A 54 22.38 5.40 32.96
N HIS A 55 21.65 6.13 32.09
CA HIS A 55 21.29 5.60 30.77
C HIS A 55 22.57 5.24 30.00
N PRO A 56 22.96 3.96 29.85
CA PRO A 56 24.27 3.59 29.33
C PRO A 56 24.30 3.72 27.81
N TYR A 57 23.13 3.88 27.18
CA TYR A 57 22.99 3.81 25.73
C TYR A 57 22.37 5.06 25.15
N LEU A 58 23.09 6.16 25.35
CA LEU A 58 23.48 7.09 24.30
C LEU A 58 24.47 8.00 25.02
N LYS A 59 25.77 7.63 25.12
CA LYS A 59 26.76 8.70 25.05
C LYS A 59 26.38 9.43 23.76
N PRO A 60 25.91 10.69 23.80
CA PRO A 60 25.66 11.39 22.56
C PRO A 60 26.98 11.31 21.79
N HIS A 61 26.94 10.63 20.64
CA HIS A 61 28.10 10.62 19.77
C HIS A 61 28.45 12.08 19.50
N SER A 62 29.74 12.41 19.52
CA SER A 62 30.15 13.78 19.25
C SER A 62 29.60 14.21 17.89
N ILE A 63 29.25 15.49 17.76
CA ILE A 63 28.78 16.04 16.49
C ILE A 63 29.82 15.76 15.39
N GLU A 64 31.11 15.82 15.72
CA GLU A 64 32.23 15.46 14.84
C GLU A 64 32.16 14.01 14.35
N THR A 65 31.88 13.05 15.25
CA THR A 65 31.72 11.63 14.90
C THR A 65 30.59 11.44 13.89
N LYS A 66 29.46 12.12 14.12
CA LYS A 66 28.32 12.11 13.20
C LYS A 66 28.70 12.76 11.85
N GLN A 67 29.35 13.92 11.87
CA GLN A 67 29.76 14.65 10.66
C GLN A 67 30.69 13.80 9.80
N LYS A 68 31.72 13.21 10.41
CA LYS A 68 32.70 12.34 9.76
C LYS A 68 32.06 11.11 9.13
N ALA A 69 31.11 10.47 9.83
CA ALA A 69 30.35 9.36 9.27
C ALA A 69 29.53 9.76 8.04
N LEU A 70 28.91 10.95 8.06
CA LEU A 70 28.12 11.47 6.95
C LEU A 70 28.99 11.88 5.75
N GLU A 71 30.18 12.44 5.99
CA GLU A 71 31.15 12.77 4.93
C GLU A 71 31.70 11.54 4.22
N LEU A 72 32.02 10.47 4.97
CA LEU A 72 32.43 9.19 4.39
C LEU A 72 31.34 8.57 3.51
N ILE A 73 30.07 8.71 3.88
CA ILE A 73 28.95 8.25 3.05
C ILE A 73 28.83 9.12 1.79
N LYS A 74 28.99 10.44 1.91
CA LYS A 74 28.96 11.37 0.76
C LYS A 74 30.09 11.11 -0.24
N SER A 75 31.26 10.67 0.21
CA SER A 75 32.37 10.28 -0.67
C SER A 75 32.20 8.90 -1.32
N GLY A 76 31.10 8.20 -1.04
CA GLY A 76 30.72 6.95 -1.71
C GLY A 76 30.97 5.68 -0.91
N LEU A 77 31.46 5.76 0.34
CA LEU A 77 31.59 4.55 1.17
C LEU A 77 30.22 4.01 1.58
N SER A 78 30.12 2.70 1.69
CA SER A 78 28.92 2.07 2.25
C SER A 78 28.74 2.45 3.72
N ARG A 79 27.47 2.51 4.18
CA ARG A 79 27.15 2.80 5.59
C ARG A 79 27.83 1.84 6.57
N ARG A 80 28.11 0.60 6.16
CA ARG A 80 28.82 -0.40 6.96
C ARG A 80 30.30 -0.07 7.10
N GLN A 81 30.97 0.28 6.00
CA GLN A 81 32.37 0.74 6.02
C GLN A 81 32.53 2.04 6.81
N ALA A 82 31.58 2.97 6.69
CA ALA A 82 31.58 4.21 7.48
C ALA A 82 31.42 3.94 8.99
N ALA A 83 30.55 2.99 9.37
CA ALA A 83 30.37 2.58 10.76
C ALA A 83 31.64 2.00 11.37
N GLU A 84 32.32 1.14 10.62
CA GLU A 84 33.60 0.53 11.02
C GLU A 84 34.72 1.57 11.18
N LYS A 85 34.88 2.49 10.21
CA LYS A 85 35.89 3.56 10.26
C LYS A 85 35.70 4.54 11.42
N VAL A 86 34.46 4.76 11.85
CA VAL A 86 34.11 5.75 12.88
C VAL A 86 33.94 5.09 14.26
N GLY A 87 33.95 3.76 14.35
CA GLY A 87 33.80 3.03 15.60
C GLY A 87 32.39 3.11 16.19
N VAL A 88 31.37 3.18 15.33
CA VAL A 88 29.96 3.36 15.72
C VAL A 88 29.13 2.19 15.19
N SER A 89 28.02 1.86 15.87
CA SER A 89 27.12 0.80 15.40
C SER A 89 26.53 1.11 14.02
N TYR A 90 26.38 0.09 13.18
CA TYR A 90 25.74 0.22 11.86
C TYR A 90 24.33 0.83 11.96
N ALA A 91 23.54 0.43 12.96
CA ALA A 91 22.19 0.94 13.18
C ALA A 91 22.18 2.46 13.45
N THR A 92 23.14 2.96 14.22
CA THR A 92 23.30 4.39 14.48
C THR A 92 23.64 5.15 13.20
N VAL A 93 24.55 4.64 12.37
CA VAL A 93 24.91 5.27 11.09
C VAL A 93 23.73 5.26 10.12
N VAL A 94 22.94 4.19 10.06
CA VAL A 94 21.68 4.14 9.29
C VAL A 94 20.72 5.21 9.77
N PHE A 95 20.57 5.39 11.08
CA PHE A 95 19.72 6.43 11.65
C PHE A 95 20.19 7.84 11.27
N TRP A 96 21.49 8.15 11.33
CA TRP A 96 22.03 9.44 10.89
C TRP A 96 21.88 9.67 9.39
N ALA A 97 22.07 8.63 8.59
CA ALA A 97 21.96 8.70 7.14
C ALA A 97 20.51 8.80 6.63
N LYS A 98 19.48 8.64 7.49
CA LYS A 98 18.07 8.82 7.09
C LYS A 98 17.81 10.16 6.39
N GLY A 99 18.52 11.23 6.79
CA GLY A 99 18.43 12.55 6.15
C GLY A 99 19.20 12.67 4.83
N LEU A 100 20.24 11.85 4.61
CA LEU A 100 20.98 11.79 3.35
C LEU A 100 20.28 10.91 2.29
N SER A 101 19.44 9.98 2.76
CA SER A 101 18.81 8.93 1.98
C SER A 101 17.91 9.41 0.83
N ASN A 102 17.57 10.71 0.76
CA ASN A 102 16.71 11.22 -0.31
C ASN A 102 17.46 11.60 -1.59
N LYS A 103 18.81 11.73 -1.59
CA LYS A 103 19.52 12.22 -2.78
C LYS A 103 20.52 11.24 -3.40
N TYR A 104 21.16 10.35 -2.62
CA TYR A 104 22.25 9.50 -3.13
C TYR A 104 22.08 7.98 -2.90
N ASP A 105 21.22 7.56 -1.97
CA ASP A 105 21.14 6.15 -1.54
C ASP A 105 20.25 5.22 -2.40
N ASN A 106 19.64 5.73 -3.48
CA ASN A 106 18.70 4.93 -4.27
C ASN A 106 19.28 4.29 -5.55
N GLU A 107 20.52 4.58 -5.93
CA GLU A 107 21.11 4.01 -7.15
C GLU A 107 22.10 2.86 -6.88
N SER A 108 22.81 2.83 -5.75
CA SER A 108 23.90 1.87 -5.52
C SER A 108 23.56 0.64 -4.67
N CYS A 109 22.56 0.70 -3.78
CA CYS A 109 22.24 -0.41 -2.85
C CYS A 109 20.97 -1.20 -3.19
N LYS A 110 20.27 -0.87 -4.28
CA LYS A 110 19.11 -1.66 -4.73
C LYS A 110 19.57 -2.62 -5.81
N LYS A 111 19.16 -3.89 -5.68
CA LYS A 111 19.33 -4.95 -6.70
C LYS A 111 18.96 -4.46 -8.12
N TYR A 112 18.06 -3.46 -8.20
CA TYR A 112 17.75 -2.77 -9.43
C TYR A 112 17.79 -1.24 -9.24
N PRO A 113 18.53 -0.50 -10.08
CA PRO A 113 18.62 0.97 -9.99
C PRO A 113 17.31 1.63 -10.44
N LEU A 114 17.00 2.82 -9.89
CA LEU A 114 15.79 3.56 -10.26
C LEU A 114 15.70 3.89 -11.75
N ARG A 115 16.84 4.13 -12.42
CA ARG A 115 16.91 4.34 -13.87
C ARG A 115 16.34 3.17 -14.65
N LEU A 116 16.58 1.94 -14.19
CA LEU A 116 16.03 0.73 -14.80
C LEU A 116 14.50 0.67 -14.62
N LYS A 117 13.98 0.97 -13.42
CA LYS A 117 12.54 1.08 -13.18
C LYS A 117 11.88 2.11 -14.09
N ARG A 118 12.49 3.29 -14.27
CA ARG A 118 12.01 4.33 -15.19
C ARG A 118 12.03 3.86 -16.65
N LYS A 119 13.08 3.15 -17.07
CA LYS A 119 13.19 2.57 -18.42
C LYS A 119 12.09 1.52 -18.68
N VAL A 120 11.88 0.58 -17.75
CA VAL A 120 10.80 -0.42 -17.82
C VAL A 120 9.43 0.26 -18.00
N ARG A 121 9.13 1.27 -17.18
CA ARG A 121 7.84 1.98 -17.25
C ARG A 121 7.63 2.65 -18.61
N ARG A 122 8.65 3.32 -19.15
CA ARG A 122 8.56 3.94 -20.49
C ARG A 122 8.26 2.91 -21.58
N MET A 123 8.92 1.74 -21.55
CA MET A 123 8.69 0.68 -22.52
C MET A 123 7.27 0.10 -22.43
N VAL A 124 6.75 -0.08 -21.21
CA VAL A 124 5.39 -0.59 -21.01
C VAL A 124 4.33 0.45 -21.41
N ILE A 125 4.56 1.74 -21.13
CA ILE A 125 3.69 2.83 -21.61
C ILE A 125 3.69 2.92 -23.14
N ALA A 126 4.84 2.68 -23.78
CA ALA A 126 4.96 2.57 -25.23
C ALA A 126 4.28 1.31 -25.82
N GLY A 127 3.68 0.46 -24.98
CA GLY A 127 2.88 -0.69 -25.40
C GLY A 127 3.62 -2.01 -25.51
N MET A 128 4.90 -2.09 -25.13
CA MET A 128 5.64 -3.36 -25.15
C MET A 128 5.10 -4.34 -24.11
N LYS A 129 5.10 -5.64 -24.42
CA LYS A 129 4.60 -6.65 -23.48
C LYS A 129 5.55 -6.78 -22.29
N LYS A 130 4.99 -6.84 -21.07
CA LYS A 130 5.77 -6.98 -19.82
C LYS A 130 6.77 -8.15 -19.84
N ARG A 131 6.44 -9.27 -20.51
CA ARG A 131 7.33 -10.44 -20.67
C ARG A 131 8.52 -10.16 -21.59
N GLU A 132 8.31 -9.44 -22.70
CA GLU A 132 9.38 -9.05 -23.62
C GLU A 132 10.34 -8.08 -22.92
N VAL A 133 9.81 -7.12 -22.17
CA VAL A 133 10.62 -6.20 -21.34
C VAL A 133 11.44 -6.96 -20.28
N ALA A 134 10.89 -8.03 -19.70
CA ALA A 134 11.58 -8.88 -18.73
C ALA A 134 12.80 -9.57 -19.34
N GLY A 135 12.63 -10.19 -20.51
CA GLY A 135 13.73 -10.84 -21.23
C GLY A 135 14.79 -9.83 -21.67
N MET A 136 14.37 -8.69 -22.23
CA MET A 136 15.30 -7.70 -22.79
C MET A 136 16.19 -7.02 -21.73
N LEU A 137 15.67 -6.81 -20.52
CA LEU A 137 16.40 -6.14 -19.44
C LEU A 137 16.96 -7.12 -18.40
N ASN A 138 16.76 -8.43 -18.60
CA ASN A 138 17.09 -9.49 -17.64
C ASN A 138 16.56 -9.19 -16.21
N VAL A 139 15.33 -8.68 -16.14
CA VAL A 139 14.65 -8.40 -14.86
C VAL A 139 13.54 -9.44 -14.68
N PRO A 140 13.44 -10.10 -13.51
CA PRO A 140 12.37 -11.05 -13.26
C PRO A 140 10.99 -10.45 -13.52
N TYR A 141 10.14 -11.22 -14.20
CA TYR A 141 8.80 -10.78 -14.62
C TYR A 141 7.96 -10.23 -13.45
N SER A 142 8.05 -10.86 -12.27
CA SER A 142 7.33 -10.42 -11.06
C SER A 142 7.70 -9.00 -10.61
N ILE A 143 8.97 -8.61 -10.75
CA ILE A 143 9.44 -7.25 -10.42
C ILE A 143 8.86 -6.22 -11.40
N ILE A 144 8.81 -6.56 -12.69
CA ILE A 144 8.20 -5.69 -13.71
C ILE A 144 6.70 -5.53 -13.44
N CYS A 145 6.00 -6.61 -13.09
CA CYS A 145 4.59 -6.55 -12.70
C CYS A 145 4.38 -5.60 -11.53
N SER A 146 5.20 -5.70 -10.48
CA SER A 146 5.15 -4.78 -9.33
C SER A 146 5.41 -3.32 -9.73
N TRP A 147 6.40 -3.06 -10.59
CA TRP A 147 6.73 -1.69 -11.01
C TRP A 147 5.74 -1.02 -11.96
N THR A 148 4.85 -1.81 -12.56
CA THR A 148 3.90 -1.39 -13.59
C THR A 148 2.47 -1.80 -13.22
N ALA A 149 2.22 -2.03 -11.92
CA ALA A 149 0.90 -2.42 -11.42
C ALA A 149 -0.15 -1.32 -11.61
N ASP A 150 0.30 -0.06 -11.58
CA ASP A 150 -0.47 1.15 -11.81
C ASP A 150 -0.66 1.49 -13.30
N ILE A 151 0.13 0.89 -14.19
CA ILE A 151 0.03 1.14 -15.63
C ILE A 151 -0.97 0.15 -16.21
N HIS A 152 -2.18 0.65 -16.45
CA HIS A 152 -3.19 -0.02 -17.27
C HIS A 152 -2.81 0.17 -18.73
N THR A 153 -2.13 -0.81 -19.32
CA THR A 153 -1.84 -0.78 -20.76
C THR A 153 -3.13 -0.99 -21.53
N VAL A 154 -3.61 0.07 -22.18
CA VAL A 154 -4.78 0.08 -23.10
C VAL A 154 -4.57 -0.88 -24.28
N ASN A 155 -3.33 -1.32 -24.53
CA ASN A 155 -2.93 -2.21 -25.62
C ASN A 155 -3.14 -3.71 -25.39
N SER A 156 -3.93 -4.13 -24.40
CA SER A 156 -4.51 -5.47 -24.56
C SER A 156 -5.49 -5.37 -25.71
N ARG A 157 -5.08 -5.81 -26.91
CA ARG A 157 -6.02 -6.26 -27.95
C ARG A 157 -7.17 -6.90 -27.22
N LEU A 158 -8.37 -6.39 -27.45
CA LEU A 158 -9.59 -6.90 -26.86
C LEU A 158 -9.47 -8.43 -26.88
N SER A 159 -9.58 -9.06 -25.72
CA SER A 159 -9.53 -10.53 -25.66
C SER A 159 -10.47 -11.07 -26.74
N GLY A 160 -10.15 -12.19 -27.40
CA GLY A 160 -11.07 -12.76 -28.39
C GLY A 160 -12.48 -13.02 -27.81
N ALA A 161 -12.63 -13.09 -26.48
CA ALA A 161 -13.93 -13.03 -25.82
C ALA A 161 -14.58 -11.63 -25.87
N SER A 162 -13.83 -10.57 -25.57
CA SER A 162 -14.26 -9.17 -25.70
C SER A 162 -14.66 -8.82 -27.14
N GLU A 163 -13.87 -9.23 -28.13
CA GLU A 163 -14.16 -9.00 -29.55
C GLU A 163 -15.47 -9.67 -29.97
N ARG A 164 -15.68 -10.94 -29.58
CA ARG A 164 -16.94 -11.66 -29.84
C ARG A 164 -18.15 -11.01 -29.16
N ILE A 165 -17.98 -10.49 -27.95
CA ILE A 165 -19.03 -9.76 -27.24
C ILE A 165 -19.36 -8.47 -27.99
N LEU A 166 -18.34 -7.72 -28.42
CA LEU A 166 -18.55 -6.48 -29.16
C LEU A 166 -19.19 -6.71 -30.52
N ALA A 167 -18.76 -7.74 -31.26
CA ALA A 167 -19.38 -8.12 -32.52
C ALA A 167 -20.90 -8.33 -32.34
N LYS A 168 -21.31 -9.04 -31.29
CA LYS A 168 -22.73 -9.21 -30.95
C LYS A 168 -23.42 -7.91 -30.57
N VAL A 169 -22.77 -7.04 -29.79
CA VAL A 169 -23.35 -5.72 -29.46
C VAL A 169 -23.53 -4.87 -30.72
N VAL A 170 -22.63 -4.95 -31.69
CA VAL A 170 -22.74 -4.21 -32.97
C VAL A 170 -23.82 -4.80 -33.87
N GLU A 171 -23.91 -6.13 -33.95
CA GLU A 171 -24.89 -6.85 -34.77
C GLU A 171 -26.32 -6.75 -34.21
N ASP A 172 -26.50 -7.12 -32.93
CA ASP A 172 -27.81 -7.20 -32.29
C ASP A 172 -28.22 -5.89 -31.60
N GLY A 173 -27.28 -4.96 -31.40
CA GLY A 173 -27.44 -3.75 -30.58
C GLY A 173 -27.24 -3.99 -29.07
N TYR A 174 -27.15 -5.25 -28.63
CA TYR A 174 -27.03 -5.61 -27.22
C TYR A 174 -26.35 -6.97 -27.00
N PHE A 175 -25.92 -7.23 -25.77
CA PHE A 175 -25.41 -8.52 -25.34
C PHE A 175 -25.83 -8.83 -23.91
N MET A 176 -26.26 -10.07 -23.66
CA MET A 176 -26.66 -10.54 -22.32
C MET A 176 -25.58 -11.45 -21.73
N PRO A 177 -24.63 -10.91 -20.95
CA PRO A 177 -23.54 -11.69 -20.41
C PRO A 177 -23.98 -12.74 -19.38
N LYS A 178 -23.33 -13.90 -19.42
CA LYS A 178 -23.28 -14.83 -18.30
C LYS A 178 -22.43 -14.24 -17.16
N HIS A 179 -22.56 -14.77 -15.94
CA HIS A 179 -21.82 -14.29 -14.77
C HIS A 179 -20.31 -14.20 -15.00
N ALA A 180 -19.71 -15.23 -15.63
CA ALA A 180 -18.27 -15.26 -15.95
C ALA A 180 -17.83 -14.15 -16.93
N GLN A 181 -18.75 -13.59 -17.72
CA GLN A 181 -18.45 -12.57 -18.73
C GLN A 181 -18.61 -11.14 -18.17
N LEU A 182 -19.14 -10.96 -16.96
CA LEU A 182 -19.41 -9.63 -16.38
C LEU A 182 -18.13 -8.81 -16.19
N ILE A 183 -17.00 -9.45 -15.88
CA ILE A 183 -15.71 -8.77 -15.73
C ILE A 183 -15.31 -8.11 -17.06
N ILE A 184 -15.44 -8.85 -18.17
CA ILE A 184 -15.14 -8.35 -19.51
C ILE A 184 -16.09 -7.19 -19.86
N CYS A 185 -17.39 -7.35 -19.63
CA CYS A 185 -18.38 -6.31 -19.92
C CYS A 185 -18.14 -5.02 -19.12
N ARG A 186 -17.63 -5.12 -17.88
CA ARG A 186 -17.26 -3.94 -17.08
C ARG A 186 -16.07 -3.21 -17.68
N SER A 187 -15.06 -3.92 -18.18
CA SER A 187 -13.93 -3.32 -18.93
C SER A 187 -14.42 -2.61 -20.18
N LEU A 188 -15.24 -3.30 -20.98
CA LEU A 188 -15.82 -2.73 -22.21
C LEU A 188 -16.66 -1.47 -21.95
N ARG A 189 -17.42 -1.43 -20.84
CA ARG A 189 -18.15 -0.23 -20.42
C ARG A 189 -17.21 0.94 -20.14
N GLN A 190 -16.08 0.71 -19.47
CA GLN A 190 -15.13 1.77 -19.13
C GLN A 190 -14.38 2.27 -20.36
N GLU A 191 -14.03 1.37 -21.28
CA GLU A 191 -13.21 1.69 -22.46
C GLU A 191 -14.02 2.30 -23.61
N LEU A 192 -15.24 1.80 -23.86
CA LEU A 192 -16.02 2.14 -25.06
C LEU A 192 -17.31 2.92 -24.77
N GLY A 193 -17.56 3.27 -23.50
CA GLY A 193 -18.76 4.01 -23.11
C GLY A 193 -20.06 3.22 -23.24
N LEU A 194 -20.00 1.88 -23.33
CA LEU A 194 -21.19 1.02 -23.35
C LEU A 194 -21.93 1.07 -22.00
N LYS A 195 -23.26 0.93 -22.04
CA LYS A 195 -24.09 0.91 -20.82
C LYS A 195 -24.31 -0.53 -20.38
N LEU A 196 -24.18 -0.77 -19.07
CA LEU A 196 -24.42 -2.07 -18.45
C LEU A 196 -25.52 -1.92 -17.40
N VAL A 197 -26.70 -2.44 -17.70
CA VAL A 197 -27.90 -2.34 -16.85
C VAL A 197 -28.35 -3.72 -16.39
N ARG A 198 -28.84 -3.80 -15.16
CA ARG A 198 -29.44 -5.03 -14.61
C ARG A 198 -30.96 -4.90 -14.67
N VAL A 199 -31.61 -5.87 -15.29
CA VAL A 199 -33.07 -5.98 -15.28
C VAL A 199 -33.46 -7.35 -14.76
N ASN A 200 -34.15 -7.38 -13.61
CA ASN A 200 -34.38 -8.57 -12.80
C ASN A 200 -33.05 -9.30 -12.46
N HIS A 201 -32.88 -10.53 -12.95
CA HIS A 201 -31.69 -11.36 -12.74
C HIS A 201 -30.71 -11.33 -13.93
N ASN A 202 -31.04 -10.59 -15.00
CA ASN A 202 -30.24 -10.53 -16.22
C ASN A 202 -29.47 -9.22 -16.31
N TRP A 203 -28.21 -9.31 -16.68
CA TRP A 203 -27.40 -8.17 -17.07
C TRP A 203 -27.49 -7.98 -18.59
N ILE A 204 -27.50 -6.72 -19.02
CA ILE A 204 -27.59 -6.34 -20.42
C ILE A 204 -26.55 -5.25 -20.68
N LEU A 205 -25.62 -5.54 -21.59
CA LEU A 205 -24.65 -4.60 -22.13
C LEU A 205 -25.20 -4.09 -23.47
N TYR A 206 -25.24 -2.77 -23.69
CA TYR A 206 -25.78 -2.22 -24.91
C TYR A 206 -25.15 -0.88 -25.31
N SER A 207 -25.32 -0.52 -26.58
CA SER A 207 -24.94 0.78 -27.13
C SER A 207 -26.03 1.82 -26.89
N GLU A 208 -25.67 3.05 -26.53
CA GLU A 208 -26.61 4.14 -26.27
C GLU A 208 -27.55 4.43 -27.45
N ARG A 209 -27.11 4.13 -28.69
CA ARG A 209 -27.88 4.33 -29.92
C ARG A 209 -28.99 3.29 -30.11
N ASP A 210 -28.91 2.13 -29.45
CA ASP A 210 -29.78 0.97 -29.70
C ASP A 210 -30.73 0.67 -28.53
N LYS A 211 -31.03 1.66 -27.67
CA LYS A 211 -31.92 1.50 -26.49
C LYS A 211 -33.25 0.86 -26.81
N ASP A 212 -33.92 1.30 -27.87
CA ASP A 212 -35.25 0.80 -28.22
C ASP A 212 -35.21 -0.66 -28.66
N LYS A 213 -34.16 -1.06 -29.39
CA LYS A 213 -33.93 -2.47 -29.77
C LYS A 213 -33.75 -3.34 -28.54
N VAL A 214 -32.97 -2.87 -27.56
CA VAL A 214 -32.73 -3.59 -26.31
C VAL A 214 -34.02 -3.82 -25.54
N ILE A 215 -34.85 -2.78 -25.41
CA ILE A 215 -36.15 -2.87 -24.74
C ILE A 215 -37.03 -3.90 -25.46
N LYS A 216 -37.16 -3.81 -26.79
CA LYS A 216 -37.97 -4.74 -27.58
C LYS A 216 -37.48 -6.19 -27.43
N ALA A 217 -36.17 -6.42 -27.54
CA ALA A 217 -35.58 -7.74 -27.39
C ALA A 217 -35.78 -8.31 -25.99
N MET A 218 -35.72 -7.47 -24.96
CA MET A 218 -35.96 -7.88 -23.59
C MET A 218 -37.42 -8.28 -23.36
N LEU A 219 -38.38 -7.54 -23.92
CA LEU A 219 -39.81 -7.88 -23.86
C LEU A 219 -40.08 -9.22 -24.54
N ALA A 220 -39.51 -9.44 -25.72
CA ALA A 220 -39.60 -10.70 -26.45
C ALA A 220 -39.05 -11.86 -25.61
N LYS A 221 -37.88 -11.70 -24.99
CA LYS A 221 -37.27 -12.75 -24.16
C LYS A 221 -38.06 -13.10 -22.90
N LEU A 222 -38.82 -12.15 -22.35
CA LEU A 222 -39.70 -12.41 -21.21
C LEU A 222 -41.06 -13.01 -21.60
N ASN A 223 -41.32 -13.22 -22.90
CA ASN A 223 -42.62 -13.63 -23.43
C ASN A 223 -43.76 -12.74 -22.93
N LEU A 224 -43.49 -11.44 -22.75
CA LEU A 224 -44.49 -10.48 -22.29
C LEU A 224 -45.10 -9.78 -23.49
N ASN A 225 -46.26 -10.28 -23.93
CA ASN A 225 -47.06 -9.63 -24.98
C ASN A 225 -47.69 -8.31 -24.48
N TYR A 226 -47.88 -8.19 -23.17
CA TYR A 226 -48.41 -6.98 -22.53
C TYR A 226 -47.58 -6.61 -21.30
N ILE A 227 -47.24 -5.33 -21.17
CA ILE A 227 -46.63 -4.76 -19.98
C ILE A 227 -47.53 -3.64 -19.46
N SER A 228 -47.82 -3.67 -18.16
CA SER A 228 -48.50 -2.56 -17.49
C SER A 228 -47.71 -1.26 -17.68
N THR A 229 -48.39 -0.12 -17.85
CA THR A 229 -47.78 1.21 -18.02
C THR A 229 -46.75 1.52 -16.94
N ARG A 230 -47.01 1.14 -15.68
CA ARG A 230 -46.08 1.34 -14.54
C ARG A 230 -44.77 0.58 -14.73
N LYS A 231 -44.81 -0.68 -15.18
CA LYS A 231 -43.61 -1.48 -15.48
C LYS A 231 -42.84 -0.91 -16.66
N MET A 232 -43.53 -0.41 -17.70
CA MET A 232 -42.88 0.24 -18.85
C MET A 232 -42.13 1.50 -18.43
N VAL A 233 -42.74 2.35 -17.58
CA VAL A 233 -42.10 3.55 -17.06
C VAL A 233 -40.86 3.20 -16.21
N LYS A 234 -40.94 2.18 -15.34
CA LYS A 234 -39.78 1.71 -14.59
C LYS A 234 -38.66 1.21 -15.51
N LEU A 235 -39.02 0.44 -16.55
CA LEU A 235 -38.06 -0.07 -17.52
C LEU A 235 -37.38 1.08 -18.27
N LYS A 236 -38.14 2.04 -18.80
CA LYS A 236 -37.58 3.24 -19.43
C LYS A 236 -36.67 4.00 -18.46
N LYS A 237 -37.05 4.20 -17.20
CA LYS A 237 -36.16 4.84 -16.22
C LYS A 237 -34.80 4.13 -16.09
N LEU A 238 -34.74 2.80 -16.19
CA LEU A 238 -33.47 2.06 -16.13
C LEU A 238 -32.56 2.29 -17.35
N PHE A 239 -33.13 2.48 -18.55
CA PHE A 239 -32.36 2.67 -19.79
C PHE A 239 -32.06 4.14 -20.11
N TYR A 240 -32.84 5.07 -19.55
CA TYR A 240 -32.73 6.51 -19.81
C TYR A 240 -32.21 7.32 -18.61
N ALA A 241 -32.07 6.73 -17.41
CA ALA A 241 -31.35 7.37 -16.33
C ALA A 241 -29.85 7.36 -16.64
N ASN A 242 -29.31 8.54 -16.94
CA ASN A 242 -27.88 8.76 -17.13
C ASN A 242 -27.13 8.78 -15.81
#